data_AF-A0A1C2TYL4-F1
#
_entry.id   AF-A0A1C2TYL4-F1
#
_cell.length_a   1.000
_cell.length_b   1.000
_cell.length_c   1.000
_cell.angle_alpha   90.00
_cell.angle_beta   90.00
_cell.angle_gamma   90.00
#
_symmetry.space_group_name_H-M   'P 1'
#
loop_
_entity.id
_entity.type
_entity.pdbx_description
1 polymer ?
#
loop_
_entity_poly.entity_id
_entity_poly.type
_entity_poly.pdbx_seq_one_letter_code
_entity_poly.pdbx_strand_id
1 'polypeptide(L)'
;MWKNIRVLCLLIILLIVAVQAWRDQNQDWNQPIVVVLHPINADGFQTTQSYIHQLQYTDFERIRNYLAEWSQHYRGQSGNFVIRLGQPLQQRPPEVPQNANIFHVMWWSLKFRFYAWRHQQPEDNGASLKLYLNYYDPNYQKVLIHSTALEKGRIGSVNLFATKTQASQNQVVIVHELLHGFGAQDKYDLKTGQPLYPLGYAHPEKVPLYPQTDAEIMGGRTPLSEQSSKMPNSLHETIIGLPTAQEIGWVK
;
A
#
# COMPACT_ATOMS: atom_id res chain seq x y z
N MET A 1 31.14 27.05 -22.11
CA MET A 1 29.68 26.94 -22.34
C MET A 1 29.10 25.58 -22.00
N TRP A 2 29.66 24.45 -22.46
CA TRP A 2 29.14 23.10 -22.17
C TRP A 2 29.01 22.80 -20.67
N LYS A 3 30.00 23.18 -19.85
CA LYS A 3 29.95 23.00 -18.38
C LYS A 3 28.71 23.69 -17.78
N ASN A 4 28.41 24.92 -18.20
CA ASN A 4 27.28 25.69 -17.67
C ASN A 4 25.94 25.13 -18.13
N ILE A 5 25.84 24.68 -19.40
CA ILE A 5 24.64 23.99 -19.92
C ILE A 5 24.41 22.68 -19.16
N ARG A 6 25.45 21.87 -18.95
CA ARG A 6 25.36 20.62 -18.18
C ARG A 6 24.92 20.87 -16.74
N VAL A 7 25.50 21.87 -16.07
CA VAL A 7 25.12 22.23 -14.69
C VAL A 7 23.68 22.73 -14.64
N LEU A 8 23.26 23.56 -15.60
CA LEU A 8 21.87 24.02 -15.69
C LEU A 8 20.89 22.85 -15.88
N CYS A 9 21.17 21.91 -16.80
CA CYS A 9 20.35 20.72 -16.99
C CYS A 9 20.24 19.86 -15.72
N LEU A 10 21.36 19.67 -15.01
CA LEU A 10 21.37 18.92 -13.75
C LEU A 10 20.58 19.63 -12.64
N LEU A 11 20.66 20.96 -12.55
CA LEU A 11 19.86 21.74 -11.61
C LEU A 11 18.37 21.68 -11.91
N ILE A 12 17.97 21.71 -13.18
CA ILE A 12 16.57 21.55 -13.60
C ILE A 12 16.05 20.17 -13.21
N ILE A 13 16.82 19.10 -13.51
CA ILE A 13 16.45 17.73 -13.10
C ILE A 13 16.32 17.64 -11.58
N LEU A 14 17.29 18.20 -10.84
CA LEU A 14 17.26 18.21 -9.38
C LEU A 14 16.03 18.96 -8.84
N LEU A 15 15.69 20.11 -9.42
CA LEU A 15 14.51 20.88 -9.05
C LEU A 15 13.23 20.08 -9.29
N ILE A 16 13.09 19.42 -10.45
CA ILE A 16 11.94 18.57 -10.77
C ILE A 16 11.82 17.45 -9.73
N VAL A 17 12.92 16.75 -9.43
CA VAL A 17 12.95 15.67 -8.43
C VAL A 17 12.58 16.20 -7.04
N ALA A 18 13.08 17.37 -6.64
CA ALA A 18 12.78 17.98 -5.35
C ALA A 18 11.31 18.39 -5.23
N VAL A 19 10.74 19.02 -6.26
CA VAL A 19 9.31 19.38 -6.31
C VAL A 19 8.43 18.13 -6.26
N GLN A 20 8.79 17.08 -7.00
CA GLN A 20 8.04 15.83 -7.00
C GLN A 20 8.09 15.15 -5.63
N ALA A 21 9.27 15.06 -5.01
CA ALA A 21 9.43 14.51 -3.68
C ALA A 21 8.68 15.31 -2.60
N TRP A 22 8.62 16.64 -2.74
CA TRP A 22 7.83 17.49 -1.85
C TRP A 22 6.32 17.27 -2.04
N ARG A 23 5.83 17.15 -3.27
CA ARG A 23 4.42 16.82 -3.55
C ARG A 23 4.05 15.44 -3.05
N ASP A 24 4.93 14.46 -3.18
CA ASP A 24 4.73 13.11 -2.64
C ASP A 24 4.58 13.16 -1.11
N GLN A 25 5.31 14.03 -0.41
CA GLN A 25 5.17 14.23 1.04
C GLN A 25 3.96 15.10 1.44
N ASN A 26 3.47 15.95 0.54
CA ASN A 26 2.39 16.90 0.80
C ASN A 26 1.21 16.61 -0.14
N GLN A 27 0.62 15.43 0.02
CA GLN A 27 -0.53 15.03 -0.78
C GLN A 27 -1.68 16.03 -0.62
N ASP A 28 -2.14 16.61 -1.73
CA ASP A 28 -3.38 17.38 -1.74
C ASP A 28 -4.58 16.43 -1.83
N TRP A 29 -5.26 16.25 -0.71
CA TRP A 29 -6.43 15.40 -0.57
C TRP A 29 -7.72 16.01 -1.16
N ASN A 30 -7.65 17.22 -1.72
CA ASN A 30 -8.77 17.83 -2.48
C ASN A 30 -8.73 17.49 -3.98
N GLN A 31 -7.60 16.97 -4.47
CA GLN A 31 -7.48 16.49 -5.85
C GLN A 31 -7.88 15.01 -5.95
N PRO A 32 -8.27 14.54 -7.15
CA PRO A 32 -8.49 13.11 -7.37
C PRO A 32 -7.24 12.29 -7.02
N ILE A 33 -7.41 11.29 -6.17
CA ILE A 33 -6.38 10.32 -5.80
C ILE A 33 -6.58 9.07 -6.65
N VAL A 34 -5.81 8.97 -7.73
CA VAL A 34 -5.89 7.84 -8.66
C VAL A 34 -4.92 6.75 -8.23
N VAL A 35 -5.46 5.60 -7.83
CA VAL A 35 -4.68 4.42 -7.48
C VAL A 35 -4.83 3.36 -8.57
N VAL A 36 -3.72 2.94 -9.17
CA VAL A 36 -3.70 1.93 -10.22
C VAL A 36 -3.18 0.62 -9.66
N LEU A 37 -3.96 -0.44 -9.83
CA LEU A 37 -3.67 -1.80 -9.38
C LEU A 37 -3.24 -2.64 -10.57
N HIS A 38 -2.00 -3.13 -10.57
CA HIS A 38 -1.45 -3.97 -11.63
C HIS A 38 -1.36 -5.41 -11.15
N PRO A 39 -2.29 -6.31 -11.54
CA PRO A 39 -2.24 -7.70 -11.12
C PRO A 39 -1.12 -8.46 -11.82
N ILE A 40 -0.44 -9.33 -11.07
CA ILE A 40 0.72 -10.10 -11.53
C ILE A 40 0.56 -11.53 -11.06
N ASN A 41 0.76 -12.47 -11.99
CA ASN A 41 0.87 -13.88 -11.66
C ASN A 41 2.25 -14.16 -11.05
N ALA A 42 2.33 -14.15 -9.72
CA ALA A 42 3.59 -14.15 -9.00
C ALA A 42 4.11 -15.55 -8.64
N ASP A 43 3.41 -16.61 -9.03
CA ASP A 43 3.89 -18.00 -8.95
C ASP A 43 3.95 -18.69 -10.32
N GLY A 44 3.28 -18.13 -11.34
CA GLY A 44 3.24 -18.69 -12.69
C GLY A 44 2.20 -19.80 -12.87
N PHE A 45 1.35 -20.06 -11.86
CA PHE A 45 0.35 -21.12 -11.96
C PHE A 45 -0.86 -20.67 -12.78
N GLN A 46 -1.50 -21.65 -13.45
CA GLN A 46 -2.69 -21.40 -14.26
C GLN A 46 -3.91 -21.04 -13.40
N THR A 47 -3.98 -21.56 -12.17
CA THR A 47 -5.00 -21.21 -11.17
C THR A 47 -4.93 -19.73 -10.81
N THR A 48 -3.73 -19.22 -10.50
CA THR A 48 -3.46 -17.80 -10.27
C THR A 48 -3.82 -16.96 -11.49
N GLN A 49 -3.43 -17.38 -12.70
CA GLN A 49 -3.78 -16.67 -13.93
C GLN A 49 -5.29 -16.58 -14.13
N SER A 50 -6.00 -17.68 -13.88
CA SER A 50 -7.46 -17.76 -14.03
C SER A 50 -8.18 -16.88 -13.01
N TYR A 51 -7.66 -16.79 -11.79
CA TYR A 51 -8.15 -15.85 -10.78
C TYR A 51 -7.97 -14.39 -11.24
N ILE A 52 -6.77 -14.03 -11.72
CA ILE A 52 -6.48 -12.67 -12.21
C ILE A 52 -7.41 -12.28 -13.35
N HIS A 53 -7.69 -13.18 -14.30
CA HIS A 53 -8.61 -12.91 -15.41
C HIS A 53 -10.07 -12.66 -14.97
N GLN A 54 -10.44 -13.09 -13.77
CA GLN A 54 -11.77 -12.86 -13.21
C GLN A 54 -11.85 -11.56 -12.41
N LEU A 55 -10.72 -10.89 -12.12
CA LEU A 55 -10.73 -9.63 -11.38
C LEU A 55 -11.44 -8.55 -12.18
N GLN A 56 -12.31 -7.82 -11.49
CA GLN A 56 -13.05 -6.69 -12.02
C GLN A 56 -12.80 -5.46 -11.15
N TYR A 57 -12.96 -4.27 -11.72
CA TYR A 57 -12.79 -3.03 -10.95
C TYR A 57 -13.74 -2.99 -9.73
N THR A 58 -14.93 -3.58 -9.86
CA THR A 58 -15.95 -3.67 -8.80
C THR A 58 -15.47 -4.42 -7.57
N ASP A 59 -14.52 -5.35 -7.73
CA ASP A 59 -13.95 -6.11 -6.61
C ASP A 59 -13.16 -5.22 -5.64
N PHE A 60 -12.79 -4.00 -6.07
CA PHE A 60 -12.01 -3.05 -5.29
C PHE A 60 -12.83 -1.83 -4.82
N GLU A 61 -14.14 -1.78 -5.08
CA GLU A 61 -15.01 -0.68 -4.66
C GLU A 61 -15.05 -0.49 -3.14
N ARG A 62 -14.90 -1.59 -2.38
CA ARG A 62 -14.83 -1.52 -0.93
C ARG A 62 -13.63 -0.74 -0.44
N ILE A 63 -12.47 -0.83 -1.12
CA ILE A 63 -11.28 -0.01 -0.81
C ILE A 63 -11.59 1.47 -1.00
N ARG A 64 -12.19 1.82 -2.14
CA ARG A 64 -12.59 3.21 -2.45
C ARG A 64 -13.52 3.77 -1.38
N ASN A 65 -14.57 3.02 -1.03
CA ASN A 65 -15.55 3.42 -0.03
C ASN A 65 -14.93 3.57 1.36
N TYR A 66 -14.10 2.61 1.78
CA TYR A 66 -13.40 2.65 3.06
C TYR A 66 -12.54 3.90 3.20
N LEU A 67 -11.71 4.21 2.19
CA LEU A 67 -10.87 5.39 2.19
C LEU A 67 -11.68 6.69 2.19
N ALA A 68 -12.76 6.75 1.41
CA ALA A 68 -13.63 7.92 1.36
C ALA A 68 -14.36 8.17 2.70
N GLU A 69 -14.81 7.10 3.37
CA GLU A 69 -15.46 7.14 4.68
C GLU A 69 -14.51 7.65 5.77
N TRP A 70 -13.30 7.08 5.87
CA TRP A 70 -12.31 7.53 6.85
C TRP A 70 -11.76 8.92 6.55
N SER A 71 -11.58 9.25 5.27
CA SER A 71 -11.21 10.60 4.87
C SER A 71 -12.29 11.61 5.27
N GLN A 72 -13.57 11.29 5.07
CA GLN A 72 -14.71 12.10 5.55
C GLN A 72 -14.69 12.24 7.08
N HIS A 73 -14.45 11.15 7.79
CA HIS A 73 -14.40 11.14 9.25
C HIS A 73 -13.36 12.13 9.80
N TYR A 74 -12.14 12.12 9.29
CA TYR A 74 -11.06 12.98 9.80
C TYR A 74 -11.04 14.39 9.19
N ARG A 75 -11.40 14.54 7.92
CA ARG A 75 -11.30 15.83 7.20
C ARG A 75 -12.61 16.60 7.14
N GLY A 76 -13.74 15.99 7.52
CA GLY A 76 -15.08 16.55 7.31
C GLY A 76 -15.56 16.54 5.85
N GLN A 77 -14.76 15.99 4.93
CA GLN A 77 -15.10 15.84 3.51
C GLN A 77 -14.46 14.57 2.92
N SER A 78 -15.22 13.85 2.09
CA SER A 78 -14.74 12.63 1.44
C SER A 78 -13.64 12.94 0.43
N GLY A 79 -12.52 12.22 0.52
CA GLY A 79 -11.50 12.21 -0.53
C GLY A 79 -12.05 11.60 -1.83
N ASN A 80 -11.59 12.11 -2.97
CA ASN A 80 -11.96 11.59 -4.28
C ASN A 80 -11.00 10.47 -4.70
N PHE A 81 -11.22 9.27 -4.19
CA PHE A 81 -10.44 8.09 -4.56
C PHE A 81 -10.96 7.45 -5.85
N VAL A 82 -10.07 7.20 -6.80
CA VAL A 82 -10.37 6.50 -8.06
C VAL A 82 -9.47 5.27 -8.13
N ILE A 83 -10.06 4.08 -8.05
CA ILE A 83 -9.33 2.81 -8.19
C ILE A 83 -9.43 2.35 -9.63
N ARG A 84 -8.28 2.10 -10.27
CA ARG A 84 -8.18 1.56 -11.62
C ARG A 84 -7.52 0.20 -11.58
N LEU A 85 -8.07 -0.76 -12.30
CA LEU A 85 -7.42 -2.05 -12.52
C LEU A 85 -6.68 -1.98 -13.86
N GLY A 86 -5.36 -2.09 -13.81
CA GLY A 86 -4.50 -2.16 -15.00
C GLY A 86 -4.49 -3.55 -15.62
N GLN A 87 -3.94 -3.64 -16.83
CA GLN A 87 -3.74 -4.93 -17.49
C GLN A 87 -2.76 -5.83 -16.71
N PRO A 88 -2.97 -7.15 -16.70
CA PRO A 88 -2.05 -8.06 -16.04
C PRO A 88 -0.62 -7.95 -16.60
N LEU A 89 0.36 -7.82 -15.70
CA LEU A 89 1.77 -7.78 -16.09
C LEU A 89 2.38 -9.19 -16.00
N GLN A 90 3.18 -9.54 -17.00
CA GLN A 90 3.86 -10.85 -17.05
C GLN A 90 5.16 -10.88 -16.25
N GLN A 91 5.86 -9.75 -16.15
CA GLN A 91 7.12 -9.65 -15.42
C GLN A 91 6.86 -9.15 -14.00
N ARG A 92 7.45 -9.81 -13.00
CA ARG A 92 7.32 -9.41 -11.60
C ARG A 92 8.17 -8.17 -11.28
N PRO A 93 7.74 -7.32 -10.33
CA PRO A 93 8.59 -6.26 -9.79
C PRO A 93 9.82 -6.88 -9.10
N PRO A 94 10.90 -6.10 -8.91
CA PRO A 94 12.06 -6.57 -8.17
C PRO A 94 11.67 -6.93 -6.73
N GLU A 95 12.12 -8.09 -6.26
CA GLU A 95 11.83 -8.57 -4.91
C GLU A 95 12.35 -7.62 -3.83
N VAL A 96 11.51 -7.41 -2.81
CA VAL A 96 11.87 -6.62 -1.63
C VAL A 96 12.99 -7.35 -0.87
N PRO A 97 14.11 -6.68 -0.57
CA PRO A 97 15.22 -7.35 0.11
C PRO A 97 14.90 -7.58 1.60
N GLN A 98 14.99 -8.84 2.05
CA GLN A 98 14.58 -9.25 3.40
C GLN A 98 15.56 -8.88 4.53
N ASN A 99 16.84 -8.63 4.21
CA ASN A 99 17.90 -8.26 5.16
C ASN A 99 18.79 -7.16 4.58
N ALA A 100 18.17 -6.07 4.12
CA ALA A 100 18.89 -5.01 3.44
C ALA A 100 19.49 -3.98 4.39
N ASN A 101 20.79 -3.73 4.24
CA ASN A 101 21.35 -2.45 4.65
C ASN A 101 20.81 -1.31 3.75
N ILE A 102 21.03 -0.06 4.17
CA ILE A 102 20.50 1.14 3.48
C ILE A 102 20.86 1.16 1.98
N PHE A 103 22.04 0.67 1.59
CA PHE A 103 22.46 0.63 0.18
C PHE A 103 21.63 -0.35 -0.64
N HIS A 104 21.29 -1.52 -0.09
CA HIS A 104 20.42 -2.49 -0.77
C HIS A 104 19.00 -1.93 -0.94
N VAL A 105 18.46 -1.25 0.06
CA VAL A 105 17.14 -0.58 -0.04
C VAL A 105 17.18 0.50 -1.13
N MET A 106 18.23 1.33 -1.15
CA MET A 106 18.40 2.37 -2.16
C MET A 106 18.49 1.78 -3.57
N TRP A 107 19.31 0.75 -3.77
CA TRP A 107 19.45 0.07 -5.05
C TRP A 107 18.16 -0.60 -5.52
N TRP A 108 17.47 -1.28 -4.61
CA TRP A 108 16.14 -1.84 -4.87
C TRP A 108 15.14 -0.76 -5.28
N SER A 109 15.11 0.37 -4.57
CA SER A 109 14.19 1.47 -4.89
C SER A 109 14.40 2.00 -6.31
N LEU A 110 15.66 2.07 -6.76
CA LEU A 110 15.99 2.50 -8.12
C LEU A 110 15.56 1.45 -9.15
N LYS A 111 15.82 0.16 -8.89
CA LYS A 111 15.33 -0.94 -9.74
C LYS A 111 13.81 -0.93 -9.85
N PHE A 112 13.10 -0.67 -8.75
CA PHE A 112 11.65 -0.68 -8.74
C PHE A 112 11.07 0.50 -9.53
N ARG A 113 11.65 1.70 -9.38
CA ARG A 113 11.30 2.85 -10.22
C ARG A 113 11.59 2.61 -11.70
N PHE A 114 12.74 2.01 -12.03
CA PHE A 114 13.07 1.63 -13.40
C PHE A 114 12.06 0.61 -13.97
N TYR A 115 11.72 -0.41 -13.20
CA TYR A 115 10.69 -1.38 -13.55
C TYR A 115 9.35 -0.68 -13.82
N ALA A 116 8.93 0.22 -12.92
CA ALA A 116 7.66 0.94 -13.03
C ALA A 116 7.61 1.92 -14.21
N TRP A 117 8.75 2.45 -14.64
CA TRP A 117 8.88 3.24 -15.87
C TRP A 117 8.82 2.36 -17.12
N ARG A 118 9.50 1.21 -17.10
CA ARG A 118 9.58 0.29 -18.25
C ARG A 118 8.26 -0.42 -18.56
N HIS A 119 7.40 -0.57 -17.55
CA HIS A 119 6.08 -1.23 -17.62
C HIS A 119 4.92 -0.25 -17.50
N GLN A 120 5.09 1.01 -17.89
CA GLN A 120 4.00 1.98 -17.91
C GLN A 120 2.86 1.51 -18.82
N GLN A 121 1.63 1.60 -18.30
CA GLN A 121 0.40 1.29 -19.02
C GLN A 121 -0.44 2.56 -19.22
N PRO A 122 -1.37 2.61 -20.19
CA PRO A 122 -2.26 3.75 -20.37
C PRO A 122 -3.04 4.16 -19.10
N GLU A 123 -3.42 3.18 -18.27
CA GLU A 123 -4.14 3.37 -17.01
C GLU A 123 -3.32 4.16 -15.97
N ASP A 124 -1.99 4.16 -16.09
CA ASP A 124 -1.07 4.90 -15.21
C ASP A 124 -1.15 6.42 -15.39
N ASN A 125 -1.82 6.90 -16.44
CA ASN A 125 -1.90 8.33 -16.69
C ASN A 125 -2.62 9.06 -15.55
N GLY A 126 -1.93 10.00 -14.92
CA GLY A 126 -2.40 10.74 -13.76
C GLY A 126 -2.45 9.92 -12.46
N ALA A 127 -1.80 8.75 -12.41
CA ALA A 127 -1.74 7.93 -11.19
C ALA A 127 -1.05 8.69 -10.05
N SER A 128 -1.74 8.76 -8.91
CA SER A 128 -1.18 9.24 -7.63
C SER A 128 -0.42 8.13 -6.91
N LEU A 129 -0.78 6.87 -7.16
CA LEU A 129 -0.13 5.68 -6.59
C LEU A 129 -0.28 4.50 -7.55
N LYS A 130 0.76 3.67 -7.68
CA LYS A 130 0.69 2.39 -8.39
C LYS A 130 1.02 1.23 -7.46
N LEU A 131 0.16 0.23 -7.40
CA LEU A 131 0.38 -0.99 -6.63
C LEU A 131 0.49 -2.18 -7.58
N TYR A 132 1.58 -2.93 -7.45
CA TYR A 132 1.84 -4.16 -8.18
C TYR A 132 1.40 -5.33 -7.31
N LEU A 133 0.28 -5.95 -7.69
CA LEU A 133 -0.41 -6.97 -6.91
C LEU A 133 0.09 -8.37 -7.33
N ASN A 134 1.06 -8.89 -6.60
CA ASN A 134 1.64 -10.21 -6.78
C ASN A 134 0.71 -11.27 -6.19
N TYR A 135 -0.04 -11.96 -7.03
CA TYR A 135 -0.95 -13.03 -6.60
C TYR A 135 -0.24 -14.39 -6.55
N TYR A 136 -0.54 -15.15 -5.49
CA TYR A 136 -0.04 -16.51 -5.26
C TYR A 136 -1.19 -17.47 -4.95
N ASP A 137 -1.15 -18.69 -5.45
CA ASP A 137 -2.11 -19.74 -5.18
C ASP A 137 -1.96 -20.22 -3.73
N PRO A 138 -3.02 -20.12 -2.90
CA PRO A 138 -3.00 -20.48 -1.48
C PRO A 138 -2.71 -21.97 -1.23
N ASN A 139 -2.93 -22.85 -2.22
CA ASN A 139 -2.66 -24.28 -2.09
C ASN A 139 -1.16 -24.58 -2.09
N TYR A 140 -0.37 -23.73 -2.76
CA TYR A 140 1.07 -23.88 -2.91
C TYR A 140 1.85 -22.91 -2.02
N GLN A 141 1.27 -21.77 -1.68
CA GLN A 141 1.83 -20.81 -0.75
C GLN A 141 0.83 -20.51 0.36
N LYS A 142 1.14 -20.94 1.59
CA LYS A 142 0.23 -20.75 2.74
C LYS A 142 0.44 -19.44 3.48
N VAL A 143 1.62 -18.82 3.30
CA VAL A 143 2.02 -17.57 3.94
C VAL A 143 2.64 -16.67 2.89
N LEU A 144 2.21 -15.42 2.85
CA LEU A 144 2.78 -14.42 1.96
C LEU A 144 3.99 -13.80 2.64
N ILE A 145 5.06 -13.61 1.87
CA ILE A 145 6.21 -12.80 2.29
C ILE A 145 5.71 -11.35 2.44
N HIS A 146 6.32 -10.58 3.35
CA HIS A 146 5.96 -9.18 3.60
C HIS A 146 5.78 -8.36 2.31
N SER A 147 4.72 -7.55 2.27
CA SER A 147 4.46 -6.55 1.24
C SER A 147 5.23 -5.26 1.58
N THR A 148 5.43 -4.37 0.60
CA THR A 148 6.14 -3.10 0.84
C THR A 148 5.76 -2.04 -0.20
N ALA A 149 5.47 -0.82 0.26
CA ALA A 149 5.34 0.36 -0.58
C ALA A 149 6.48 1.37 -0.39
N LEU A 150 6.90 1.99 -1.50
CA LEU A 150 7.78 3.16 -1.48
C LEU A 150 6.93 4.42 -1.40
N GLU A 151 6.93 5.06 -0.22
CA GLU A 151 6.37 6.39 0.00
C GLU A 151 6.90 7.39 -1.04
N LYS A 152 8.23 7.54 -1.08
CA LYS A 152 8.93 8.43 -2.03
C LYS A 152 8.98 7.75 -3.39
N GLY A 153 8.06 8.11 -4.28
CA GLY A 153 7.91 7.54 -5.61
C GLY A 153 6.57 6.86 -5.87
N ARG A 154 5.69 6.75 -4.85
CA ARG A 154 4.29 6.35 -5.02
C ARG A 154 4.11 5.05 -5.82
N ILE A 155 4.94 4.06 -5.52
CA ILE A 155 4.86 2.72 -6.09
C ILE A 155 4.99 1.67 -4.97
N GLY A 156 4.18 0.62 -5.00
CA GLY A 156 4.23 -0.44 -3.99
C GLY A 156 4.07 -1.83 -4.58
N SER A 157 4.64 -2.82 -3.92
CA SER A 157 4.55 -4.23 -4.27
C SER A 157 3.79 -4.95 -3.16
N VAL A 158 2.70 -5.61 -3.53
CA VAL A 158 1.77 -6.21 -2.57
C VAL A 158 1.62 -7.70 -2.90
N ASN A 159 1.95 -8.56 -1.95
CA ASN A 159 1.76 -9.99 -2.07
C ASN A 159 0.36 -10.35 -1.57
N LEU A 160 -0.40 -11.12 -2.37
CA LEU A 160 -1.81 -11.44 -2.15
C LEU A 160 -2.09 -12.91 -2.50
N PHE A 161 -3.19 -13.46 -1.98
CA PHE A 161 -3.64 -14.80 -2.36
C PHE A 161 -4.62 -14.77 -3.54
N ALA A 162 -4.46 -15.70 -4.48
CA ALA A 162 -5.25 -15.83 -5.70
C ALA A 162 -6.54 -16.66 -5.48
N THR A 163 -7.38 -16.24 -4.54
CA THR A 163 -8.64 -16.94 -4.22
C THR A 163 -9.71 -15.99 -3.69
N LYS A 164 -10.96 -16.30 -4.01
CA LYS A 164 -12.13 -15.51 -3.59
C LYS A 164 -12.33 -15.52 -2.08
N THR A 165 -11.96 -16.59 -1.39
CA THR A 165 -12.08 -16.71 0.07
C THR A 165 -11.18 -15.72 0.82
N GLN A 166 -10.07 -15.29 0.21
CA GLN A 166 -9.15 -14.30 0.78
C GLN A 166 -9.33 -12.91 0.15
N ALA A 167 -10.30 -12.69 -0.75
CA ALA A 167 -10.48 -11.41 -1.43
C ALA A 167 -10.67 -10.25 -0.44
N SER A 168 -11.45 -10.44 0.63
CA SER A 168 -11.67 -9.41 1.65
C SER A 168 -10.43 -9.13 2.51
N GLN A 169 -9.65 -10.16 2.83
CA GLN A 169 -8.39 -10.01 3.57
C GLN A 169 -7.31 -9.34 2.69
N ASN A 170 -7.25 -9.70 1.40
CA ASN A 170 -6.39 -9.05 0.43
C ASN A 170 -6.64 -7.55 0.37
N GLN A 171 -7.89 -7.09 0.45
CA GLN A 171 -8.20 -5.65 0.49
C GLN A 171 -7.63 -4.96 1.72
N VAL A 172 -7.57 -5.62 2.88
CA VAL A 172 -6.90 -5.08 4.08
C VAL A 172 -5.42 -4.84 3.79
N VAL A 173 -4.74 -5.84 3.20
CA VAL A 173 -3.32 -5.72 2.82
C VAL A 173 -3.13 -4.62 1.77
N ILE A 174 -4.01 -4.52 0.76
CA ILE A 174 -3.93 -3.46 -0.25
C ILE A 174 -4.08 -2.08 0.40
N VAL A 175 -5.02 -1.88 1.32
CA VAL A 175 -5.19 -0.58 1.99
C VAL A 175 -3.99 -0.25 2.87
N HIS A 176 -3.47 -1.21 3.61
CA HIS A 176 -2.26 -1.05 4.42
C HIS A 176 -1.09 -0.54 3.57
N GLU A 177 -0.78 -1.22 2.47
CA GLU A 177 0.30 -0.82 1.55
C GLU A 177 0.00 0.49 0.80
N LEU A 178 -1.28 0.74 0.49
CA LEU A 178 -1.70 2.00 -0.10
C LEU A 178 -1.36 3.15 0.83
N LEU A 179 -1.67 3.03 2.13
CA LEU A 179 -1.42 4.07 3.13
C LEU A 179 0.06 4.31 3.38
N HIS A 180 0.92 3.27 3.33
CA HIS A 180 2.37 3.47 3.28
C HIS A 180 2.81 4.35 2.11
N GLY A 181 2.16 4.17 0.95
CA GLY A 181 2.35 5.06 -0.20
C GLY A 181 2.14 6.53 0.15
N PHE A 182 1.26 6.86 1.11
CA PHE A 182 0.97 8.22 1.61
C PHE A 182 1.71 8.60 2.89
N GLY A 183 2.70 7.82 3.33
CA GLY A 183 3.54 8.15 4.49
C GLY A 183 3.12 7.53 5.81
N ALA A 184 2.09 6.68 5.83
CA ALA A 184 1.75 5.93 7.04
C ALA A 184 2.90 5.00 7.44
N GLN A 185 3.10 4.84 8.75
CA GLN A 185 4.10 3.95 9.33
C GLN A 185 3.44 2.73 9.98
N ASP A 186 4.15 1.60 9.95
CA ASP A 186 3.77 0.38 10.65
C ASP A 186 3.59 0.64 12.14
N LYS A 187 2.51 0.09 12.71
CA LYS A 187 2.19 0.18 14.14
C LYS A 187 2.20 -1.19 14.79
N TYR A 188 3.05 -2.09 14.29
CA TYR A 188 3.31 -3.41 14.86
C TYR A 188 4.82 -3.66 14.99
N ASP A 189 5.18 -4.57 15.88
CA ASP A 189 6.55 -5.02 16.02
C ASP A 189 6.93 -5.92 14.84
N LEU A 190 7.95 -5.54 14.06
CA LEU A 190 8.35 -6.26 12.84
C LEU A 190 8.84 -7.70 13.09
N LYS A 191 9.25 -8.03 14.32
CA LYS A 191 9.76 -9.38 14.65
C LYS A 191 8.62 -10.34 15.00
N THR A 192 7.61 -9.84 15.71
CA THR A 192 6.52 -10.65 16.27
C THR A 192 5.22 -10.50 15.48
N GLY A 193 5.09 -9.43 14.69
CA GLY A 193 3.84 -9.05 14.02
C GLY A 193 2.76 -8.56 14.98
N GLN A 194 3.06 -8.34 16.26
CA GLN A 194 2.07 -7.89 17.24
C GLN A 194 1.84 -6.38 17.13
N PRO A 195 0.58 -5.91 17.11
CA PRO A 195 0.29 -4.48 17.16
C PRO A 195 0.87 -3.84 18.42
N LEU A 196 1.46 -2.65 18.28
CA LEU A 196 2.11 -1.92 19.37
C LEU A 196 1.07 -1.12 20.15
N TYR A 197 0.85 -1.43 21.43
CA TYR A 197 -0.03 -0.61 22.26
C TYR A 197 0.61 0.74 22.60
N PRO A 198 -0.12 1.89 22.54
CA PRO A 198 -1.51 2.02 22.11
C PRO A 198 -1.67 2.24 20.59
N LEU A 199 -0.59 2.54 19.86
CA LEU A 199 -0.64 3.04 18.49
C LEU A 199 -1.32 2.09 17.48
N GLY A 200 -1.05 0.78 17.56
CA GLY A 200 -1.59 -0.26 16.68
C GLY A 200 -2.92 -0.85 17.14
N TYR A 201 -3.57 -0.25 18.14
CA TYR A 201 -4.86 -0.72 18.67
C TYR A 201 -5.98 0.15 18.10
N ALA A 202 -7.09 -0.47 17.71
CA ALA A 202 -8.25 0.27 17.22
C ALA A 202 -8.88 1.12 18.32
N HIS A 203 -9.01 0.54 19.52
CA HIS A 203 -9.61 1.16 20.70
C HIS A 203 -8.68 0.96 21.91
N PRO A 204 -7.57 1.71 21.98
CA PRO A 204 -6.61 1.59 23.09
C PRO A 204 -7.22 1.92 24.47
N GLU A 205 -8.32 2.67 24.50
CA GLU A 205 -9.08 3.05 25.70
C GLU A 205 -10.11 2.01 26.16
N LYS A 206 -10.32 0.93 25.39
CA LYS A 206 -11.35 -0.09 25.68
C LYS A 206 -11.13 -0.76 27.04
N VAL A 207 -12.21 -1.01 27.78
CA VAL A 207 -12.20 -1.79 29.04
C VAL A 207 -13.27 -2.91 28.98
N PRO A 208 -12.91 -4.20 29.11
CA PRO A 208 -11.54 -4.73 29.16
C PRO A 208 -10.81 -4.51 27.82
N LEU A 209 -9.48 -4.29 27.88
CA LEU A 209 -8.65 -4.01 26.69
C LEU A 209 -8.72 -5.13 25.65
N TYR A 210 -8.82 -6.38 26.11
CA TYR A 210 -8.85 -7.57 25.27
C TYR A 210 -10.18 -8.33 25.37
N PRO A 211 -10.58 -9.02 24.30
CA PRO A 211 -10.04 -8.91 22.95
C PRO A 211 -10.46 -7.59 22.31
N GLN A 212 -9.62 -7.00 21.46
CA GLN A 212 -10.06 -5.92 20.56
C GLN A 212 -11.04 -6.50 19.52
N THR A 213 -12.01 -5.70 19.10
CA THR A 213 -12.99 -6.09 18.06
C THR A 213 -12.46 -5.81 16.66
N ASP A 214 -11.69 -4.74 16.54
CA ASP A 214 -11.20 -4.19 15.27
C ASP A 214 -9.67 -4.08 15.30
N ALA A 215 -9.05 -4.14 14.14
CA ALA A 215 -7.63 -3.83 13.96
C ALA A 215 -7.45 -2.34 13.62
N GLU A 216 -6.40 -1.72 14.12
CA GLU A 216 -5.90 -0.51 13.46
C GLU A 216 -5.21 -0.94 12.16
N ILE A 217 -5.52 -0.29 11.04
CA ILE A 217 -5.11 -0.75 9.70
C ILE A 217 -3.59 -0.85 9.55
N MET A 218 -2.82 0.06 10.16
CA MET A 218 -1.36 0.03 10.18
C MET A 218 -0.79 -0.84 11.31
N GLY A 219 -1.60 -1.24 12.28
CA GLY A 219 -1.30 -2.33 13.23
C GLY A 219 -1.43 -3.71 12.59
N GLY A 220 -2.15 -3.82 11.46
CA GLY A 220 -2.21 -5.00 10.59
C GLY A 220 -2.97 -6.22 11.14
N ARG A 221 -3.17 -6.31 12.46
CA ARG A 221 -3.84 -7.44 13.13
C ARG A 221 -4.74 -6.96 14.26
N THR A 222 -5.77 -7.74 14.59
CA THR A 222 -6.65 -7.49 15.75
C THR A 222 -6.04 -8.14 17.00
N PRO A 223 -5.66 -7.37 18.04
CA PRO A 223 -5.15 -7.91 19.29
C PRO A 223 -6.20 -8.73 20.04
N LEU A 224 -5.91 -10.00 20.34
CA LEU A 224 -6.76 -10.88 21.15
C LEU A 224 -6.26 -10.99 22.59
N SER A 225 -4.95 -10.87 22.78
CA SER A 225 -4.25 -10.69 24.06
C SER A 225 -2.96 -9.93 23.81
N GLU A 226 -2.14 -9.74 24.84
CA GLU A 226 -0.81 -9.15 24.70
C GLU A 226 0.13 -9.97 23.78
N GLN A 227 -0.02 -11.30 23.74
CA GLN A 227 0.84 -12.20 22.97
C GLN A 227 0.17 -12.78 21.72
N SER A 228 -1.10 -12.49 21.47
CA SER A 228 -1.85 -13.09 20.37
C SER A 228 -2.70 -12.08 19.61
N SER A 229 -2.71 -12.23 18.29
CA SER A 229 -3.49 -11.39 17.38
C SER A 229 -3.87 -12.17 16.13
N LYS A 230 -4.97 -11.79 15.49
CA LYS A 230 -5.48 -12.43 14.27
C LYS A 230 -5.52 -11.44 13.10
N MET A 231 -5.43 -11.96 11.88
CA MET A 231 -5.71 -11.18 10.68
C MET A 231 -7.21 -10.78 10.69
N PRO A 232 -7.56 -9.50 10.48
CA PRO A 232 -8.96 -9.12 10.29
C PRO A 232 -9.55 -9.82 9.06
N ASN A 233 -10.82 -10.17 9.11
CA ASN A 233 -11.48 -10.88 8.01
C ASN A 233 -11.74 -9.98 6.80
N SER A 234 -11.88 -8.67 7.02
CA SER A 234 -12.16 -7.67 5.98
C SER A 234 -11.88 -6.26 6.50
N LEU A 235 -11.96 -5.27 5.60
CA LEU A 235 -11.92 -3.84 5.95
C LEU A 235 -13.07 -3.39 6.87
N HIS A 236 -14.11 -4.20 7.11
CA HIS A 236 -15.14 -3.88 8.10
C HIS A 236 -14.68 -4.08 9.54
N GLU A 237 -13.63 -4.89 9.75
CA GLU A 237 -13.04 -5.15 11.07
C GLU A 237 -11.76 -4.31 11.27
N THR A 238 -11.62 -3.21 10.53
CA THR A 238 -10.44 -2.34 10.60
C THR A 238 -10.81 -0.86 10.69
N ILE A 239 -10.00 -0.10 11.39
CA ILE A 239 -10.11 1.36 11.45
C ILE A 239 -8.84 2.04 10.93
N ILE A 240 -8.97 3.29 10.50
CA ILE A 240 -7.81 4.18 10.37
C ILE A 240 -7.70 4.95 11.69
N GLY A 241 -6.69 4.65 12.50
CA GLY A 241 -6.49 5.32 13.79
C GLY A 241 -6.02 6.76 13.64
N LEU A 242 -6.20 7.58 14.68
CA LEU A 242 -5.77 8.98 14.68
C LEU A 242 -4.28 9.16 14.32
N PRO A 243 -3.33 8.34 14.85
CA PRO A 243 -1.92 8.49 14.48
C PRO A 243 -1.68 8.24 12.98
N THR A 244 -2.34 7.24 12.40
CA THR A 244 -2.29 6.98 10.94
C THR A 244 -2.86 8.14 10.15
N ALA A 245 -4.00 8.70 10.58
CA ALA A 245 -4.63 9.85 9.93
C ALA A 245 -3.74 11.12 9.97
N GLN A 246 -2.98 11.31 11.06
CA GLN A 246 -1.99 12.38 11.19
C GLN A 246 -0.81 12.17 10.24
N GLU A 247 -0.25 10.96 10.18
CA GLU A 247 0.89 10.63 9.31
C GLU A 247 0.59 10.88 7.83
N ILE A 248 -0.62 10.52 7.37
CA ILE A 248 -1.03 10.75 5.97
C ILE A 248 -1.57 12.18 5.74
N GLY A 249 -1.60 13.03 6.76
CA GLY A 249 -2.00 14.44 6.64
C GLY A 249 -3.51 14.68 6.48
N TRP A 250 -4.36 13.78 6.97
CA TRP A 250 -5.80 14.02 7.09
C TRP A 250 -6.15 14.87 8.30
N VAL A 251 -5.31 14.85 9.34
CA VAL A 251 -5.40 15.70 10.52
C VAL A 251 -4.13 16.56 10.58
N LYS A 252 -4.29 17.86 10.83
CA LYS A 252 -3.17 18.81 11.00
C LYS A 252 -2.78 18.93 12.47
#